data_AF-M1ENL4-F1
#
_entry.id   AF-M1ENL4-F1
#
_cell.length_a   1.000
_cell.length_b   1.000
_cell.length_c   1.000
_cell.angle_alpha   90.00
_cell.angle_beta   90.00
_cell.angle_gamma   90.00
#
_symmetry.space_group_name_H-M   'P 1'
#
loop_
_entity.id
_entity.type
_entity.pdbx_description
1 polymer ?
#
loop_
_entity_poly.entity_id
_entity_poly.type
_entity_poly.pdbx_seq_one_letter_code
_entity_poly.pdbx_strand_id
1 'polypeptide(L)'
;FTDDLFNIAKPRPPWMGLLGPTIRAEVYDTVVVILKNMASHPVSLHAVGVSYWKASEGAGYEDQPSQKEKEDDKVIPGESHTYVWQVLKENAPMASDPPCLTYSYFSHVDLVKDLNSGLIGALLVCKEGSLARERTQDLPEFVLLFAVFDEGKSWHSETNESSYLASAQARREMHTVNGYINRSLP
;
A
#
# COMPACT_ATOMS: atom_id res chain seq x y z
N PHE A 1 12.89 1.86 -0.73
CA PHE A 1 14.28 2.20 -1.09
C PHE A 1 14.89 3.04 0.01
N THR A 2 16.22 3.16 0.08
CA THR A 2 16.90 3.99 1.10
C THR A 2 17.38 5.34 0.58
N ASP A 3 17.34 5.54 -0.73
CA ASP A 3 17.74 6.77 -1.42
C ASP A 3 16.58 7.32 -2.28
N ASP A 4 16.75 8.58 -2.70
CA ASP A 4 15.87 9.32 -3.61
C ASP A 4 15.99 8.87 -5.07
N LEU A 5 17.09 8.19 -5.42
CA LEU A 5 17.33 7.65 -6.76
C LEU A 5 16.68 6.27 -6.99
N PHE A 6 16.16 5.63 -5.93
CA PHE A 6 15.55 4.30 -5.96
C PHE A 6 16.51 3.18 -6.41
N ASN A 7 17.79 3.26 -6.01
CA ASN A 7 18.80 2.26 -6.38
C ASN A 7 18.95 1.17 -5.32
N ILE A 8 18.82 1.54 -4.04
CA ILE A 8 19.08 0.61 -2.92
C ILE A 8 17.76 0.16 -2.29
N ALA A 9 17.42 -1.10 -2.53
CA ALA A 9 16.26 -1.74 -1.92
C ALA A 9 16.53 -2.04 -0.43
N LYS A 10 15.60 -1.64 0.44
CA LYS A 10 15.66 -1.99 1.87
C LYS A 10 15.18 -3.44 2.04
N PRO A 11 15.89 -4.30 2.80
CA PRO A 11 15.43 -5.66 3.06
C PRO A 11 14.09 -5.63 3.81
N ARG A 12 13.22 -6.59 3.48
CA ARG A 12 11.90 -6.78 4.12
C ARG A 12 11.94 -8.05 4.98
N PRO A 13 11.24 -8.07 6.12
CA PRO A 13 11.17 -9.27 6.94
C PRO A 13 10.35 -10.36 6.22
N PRO A 14 10.70 -11.66 6.37
CA PRO A 14 10.04 -12.74 5.63
C PRO A 14 8.53 -12.81 5.83
N TRP A 15 8.05 -12.57 7.05
CA TRP A 15 6.63 -12.63 7.39
C TRP A 15 5.77 -11.64 6.60
N MET A 16 6.35 -10.56 6.05
CA MET A 16 5.61 -9.52 5.32
C MET A 16 5.07 -10.00 3.97
N GLY A 17 5.74 -10.97 3.33
CA GLY A 17 5.31 -11.52 2.05
C GLY A 17 5.05 -10.47 0.96
N LEU A 18 3.82 -10.46 0.45
CA LEU A 18 3.37 -9.55 -0.61
C LEU A 18 3.05 -8.13 -0.13
N LEU A 19 2.90 -7.90 1.18
CA LEU A 19 2.59 -6.57 1.68
C LEU A 19 3.65 -5.54 1.31
N GLY A 20 3.18 -4.36 0.92
CA GLY A 20 3.98 -3.15 0.86
C GLY A 20 4.60 -2.79 2.22
N PRO A 21 5.65 -1.95 2.25
CA PRO A 21 6.31 -1.56 3.49
C PRO A 21 5.33 -0.91 4.48
N THR A 22 5.41 -1.29 5.76
CA THR A 22 4.61 -0.64 6.82
C THR A 22 5.09 0.79 7.04
N ILE A 23 4.20 1.76 6.80
CA ILE A 23 4.39 3.17 7.13
C ILE A 23 3.85 3.41 8.53
N ARG A 24 4.58 4.15 9.36
CA ARG A 24 4.16 4.52 10.73
C ARG A 24 4.19 6.03 10.85
N ALA A 25 3.17 6.60 11.47
CA ALA A 25 3.06 8.02 11.73
C ALA A 25 2.34 8.26 13.05
N GLU A 26 2.74 9.31 13.77
CA GLU A 26 2.04 9.78 14.97
C GLU A 26 1.08 10.92 14.63
N VAL A 27 0.16 11.21 15.54
CA VAL A 27 -0.66 12.42 15.47
C VAL A 27 0.25 13.64 15.33
N TYR A 28 -0.12 14.54 14.41
CA TYR A 28 0.61 15.74 13.99
C TYR A 28 1.80 15.52 13.05
N ASP A 29 2.12 14.28 12.68
CA ASP A 29 3.11 14.04 11.64
C ASP A 29 2.59 14.41 10.25
N THR A 30 3.53 14.82 9.39
CA THR A 30 3.32 14.88 7.94
C THR A 30 4.17 13.81 7.28
N VAL A 31 3.49 12.87 6.61
CA VAL A 31 4.12 11.77 5.88
C VAL A 31 4.30 12.18 4.43
N VAL A 32 5.54 12.23 3.95
CA VAL A 32 5.87 12.52 2.56
C VAL A 32 6.33 11.22 1.89
N VAL A 33 5.57 10.74 0.91
CA VAL A 33 5.86 9.52 0.16
C VAL A 33 6.17 9.86 -1.27
N ILE A 34 7.39 9.55 -1.72
CA ILE A 34 7.77 9.67 -3.13
C ILE A 34 7.57 8.29 -3.76
N LEU A 35 6.53 8.15 -4.58
CA LEU A 35 6.27 6.96 -5.37
C LEU A 35 7.01 7.09 -6.70
N LYS A 36 7.75 6.04 -7.10
CA LYS A 36 8.28 5.88 -8.46
C LYS A 36 7.68 4.64 -9.09
N ASN A 37 6.94 4.80 -10.17
CA ASN A 37 6.32 3.68 -10.86
C ASN A 37 7.36 2.97 -11.74
N MET A 38 7.78 1.78 -11.33
CA MET A 38 8.66 0.91 -12.11
C MET A 38 7.93 -0.32 -12.67
N ALA A 39 6.59 -0.34 -12.57
CA ALA A 39 5.74 -1.36 -13.15
C ALA A 39 5.42 -1.06 -14.64
N SER A 40 4.70 -1.98 -15.29
CA SER A 40 4.32 -1.87 -16.70
C SER A 40 2.98 -1.17 -16.95
N HIS A 41 2.21 -0.86 -15.90
CA HIS A 41 0.90 -0.24 -15.97
C HIS A 41 0.86 1.01 -15.07
N PRO A 42 -0.07 1.95 -15.30
CA PRO A 42 -0.27 3.09 -14.41
C PRO A 42 -0.70 2.62 -13.02
N VAL A 43 -0.15 3.23 -11.97
CA VAL A 43 -0.51 2.98 -10.58
C VAL A 43 -0.71 4.30 -9.86
N SER A 44 -1.29 4.27 -8.67
CA SER A 44 -1.41 5.44 -7.80
C SER A 44 -1.16 5.05 -6.34
N LEU A 45 -1.34 6.00 -5.42
CA LEU A 45 -1.20 5.75 -3.99
C LEU A 45 -2.30 6.47 -3.21
N HIS A 46 -3.29 5.71 -2.79
CA HIS A 46 -4.37 6.17 -1.93
C HIS A 46 -4.16 5.66 -0.51
N ALA A 47 -4.32 6.53 0.48
CA ALA A 47 -4.21 6.17 1.89
C ALA A 47 -5.54 6.35 2.63
N VAL A 48 -5.89 5.36 3.45
CA VAL A 48 -7.05 5.43 4.35
C VAL A 48 -6.58 5.82 5.75
N GLY A 49 -7.38 6.61 6.47
CA GLY A 49 -7.12 6.94 7.88
C GLY A 49 -6.21 8.15 8.11
N VAL A 50 -5.89 8.90 7.06
CA VAL A 50 -5.12 10.15 7.12
C VAL A 50 -5.80 11.24 6.29
N SER A 51 -5.42 12.49 6.53
CA SER A 51 -5.93 13.64 5.79
C SER A 51 -4.96 14.03 4.67
N TYR A 52 -5.49 14.45 3.53
CA TYR A 52 -4.69 14.86 2.39
C TYR A 52 -5.40 15.94 1.58
N TRP A 53 -4.63 16.68 0.79
CA TRP A 53 -5.16 17.55 -0.25
C TRP A 53 -5.42 16.75 -1.53
N LYS A 54 -6.22 17.31 -2.44
CA LYS A 54 -6.62 16.62 -3.67
C LYS A 54 -5.45 16.06 -4.48
N ALA A 55 -4.37 16.80 -4.62
CA ALA A 55 -3.13 16.37 -5.29
C ALA A 55 -2.34 15.23 -4.56
N SER A 56 -2.92 14.58 -3.55
CA SER A 56 -2.32 13.46 -2.80
C SER A 56 -3.36 12.41 -2.42
N GLU A 57 -4.53 12.42 -3.08
CA GLU A 57 -5.61 11.44 -2.88
C GLU A 57 -5.30 10.14 -3.61
N GLY A 58 -4.73 10.23 -4.82
CA GLY A 58 -4.35 9.08 -5.63
C GLY A 58 -5.54 8.32 -6.23
N ALA A 59 -6.69 8.96 -6.43
CA ALA A 59 -7.90 8.33 -6.95
C ALA A 59 -8.65 9.26 -7.90
N GLY A 60 -8.65 8.91 -9.20
CA GLY A 60 -9.29 9.74 -10.22
C GLY A 60 -10.79 9.47 -10.37
N TYR A 61 -11.61 10.52 -10.26
CA TYR A 61 -13.04 10.53 -10.58
C TYR A 61 -13.47 11.88 -11.17
N GLU A 62 -14.75 12.07 -11.49
CA GLU A 62 -15.26 13.36 -11.96
C GLU A 62 -15.47 14.33 -10.78
N ASP A 63 -14.42 15.03 -10.37
CA ASP A 63 -14.43 15.92 -9.20
C ASP A 63 -14.16 17.41 -9.50
N GLN A 64 -14.14 17.79 -10.78
CA GLN A 64 -13.83 19.16 -11.27
C GLN A 64 -12.50 19.81 -10.77
N PRO A 65 -11.42 19.09 -10.43
CA PRO A 65 -10.18 19.72 -9.98
C PRO A 65 -9.38 20.25 -11.17
N SER A 66 -8.40 21.10 -10.87
CA SER A 66 -7.44 21.58 -11.86
C SER A 66 -6.59 20.42 -12.41
N GLN A 67 -6.04 20.57 -13.61
CA GLN A 67 -5.26 19.49 -14.25
C GLN A 67 -4.04 19.04 -13.44
N LYS A 68 -3.49 19.94 -12.60
CA LYS A 68 -2.37 19.66 -11.69
C LYS A 68 -2.77 18.78 -10.50
N GLU A 69 -4.02 18.87 -10.06
CA GLU A 69 -4.60 18.06 -8.98
C GLU A 69 -5.07 16.69 -9.46
N LYS A 70 -4.78 16.33 -10.73
CA LYS A 70 -5.02 14.99 -11.29
C LYS A 70 -3.74 14.23 -11.60
N GLU A 71 -2.58 14.85 -11.37
CA GLU A 71 -1.27 14.21 -11.61
C GLU A 71 -1.03 13.05 -10.62
N ASP A 72 -1.65 13.10 -9.44
CA ASP A 72 -1.55 12.08 -8.42
C ASP A 72 -2.48 10.88 -8.66
N ASP A 73 -3.56 11.06 -9.43
CA ASP A 73 -4.55 10.03 -9.73
C ASP A 73 -3.95 8.84 -10.48
N LYS A 74 -2.94 9.10 -11.33
CA LYS A 74 -2.31 8.09 -12.19
C LYS A 74 -0.84 8.43 -12.43
N VAL A 75 0.04 7.69 -11.78
CA VAL A 75 1.49 7.73 -12.05
C VAL A 75 1.79 6.70 -13.13
N ILE A 76 2.12 7.17 -14.33
CA ILE A 76 2.43 6.29 -15.46
C ILE A 76 3.81 5.61 -15.30
N PRO A 77 4.07 4.49 -16.00
CA PRO A 77 5.37 3.80 -15.95
C PRO A 77 6.56 4.72 -16.19
N GLY A 78 7.55 4.65 -15.30
CA GLY A 78 8.77 5.46 -15.35
C GLY A 78 8.69 6.80 -14.61
N GLU A 79 7.49 7.30 -14.33
CA GLU A 79 7.30 8.56 -13.62
C GLU A 79 7.30 8.41 -12.09
N SER A 80 7.37 9.55 -11.41
CA SER A 80 7.33 9.63 -9.96
C SER A 80 6.39 10.74 -9.51
N HIS A 81 5.65 10.49 -8.43
CA HIS A 81 4.79 11.48 -7.78
C HIS A 81 5.07 11.54 -6.29
N THR A 82 4.88 12.72 -5.70
CA THR A 82 5.03 12.92 -4.25
C THR A 82 3.66 13.09 -3.61
N TYR A 83 3.30 12.14 -2.76
CA TYR A 83 2.09 12.17 -1.94
C TYR A 83 2.41 12.75 -0.57
N VAL A 84 1.59 13.69 -0.11
CA VAL A 84 1.72 14.30 1.21
C VAL A 84 0.47 14.03 2.02
N TRP A 85 0.63 13.29 3.11
CA TRP A 85 -0.44 12.96 4.04
C TRP A 85 -0.20 13.61 5.39
N GLN A 86 -1.25 14.12 5.99
CA GLN A 86 -1.23 14.76 7.31
C GLN A 86 -2.04 13.91 8.28
N VAL A 87 -1.41 13.56 9.40
CA VAL A 87 -2.11 12.89 10.50
C VAL A 87 -2.66 13.97 11.43
N LEU A 88 -3.88 14.40 11.17
CA LEU A 88 -4.51 15.45 11.96
C LEU A 88 -5.08 14.88 13.26
N LYS A 89 -5.47 15.76 14.18
CA LYS A 89 -6.01 15.36 15.49
C LYS A 89 -7.29 14.53 15.36
N GLU A 90 -8.09 14.81 14.35
CA GLU A 90 -9.30 14.05 13.99
C GLU A 90 -9.01 12.63 13.51
N ASN A 91 -7.80 12.36 13.01
CA ASN A 91 -7.35 11.02 12.63
C ASN A 91 -6.76 10.24 13.81
N ALA A 92 -6.65 10.86 14.98
CA ALA A 92 -6.01 10.26 16.14
C ALA A 92 -6.81 9.09 16.71
N PRO A 93 -6.15 8.00 17.14
CA PRO A 93 -6.79 6.98 17.96
C PRO A 93 -7.39 7.59 19.24
N MET A 94 -8.59 7.15 19.61
CA MET A 94 -9.25 7.62 20.82
C MET A 94 -8.54 7.15 22.09
N ALA A 95 -8.85 7.74 23.24
CA ALA A 95 -8.24 7.36 24.51
C ALA A 95 -8.41 5.86 24.84
N SER A 96 -9.57 5.29 24.50
CA SER A 96 -9.89 3.86 24.68
C SER A 96 -9.23 2.93 23.67
N ASP A 97 -8.76 3.46 22.54
CA ASP A 97 -8.15 2.65 21.49
C ASP A 97 -6.73 2.20 21.89
N PRO A 98 -6.20 1.15 21.25
CA PRO A 98 -4.79 0.79 21.36
C PRO A 98 -3.86 1.98 21.00
N PRO A 99 -2.56 1.90 21.33
CA PRO A 99 -1.60 2.95 21.01
C PRO A 99 -1.53 3.30 19.52
N CYS A 100 -1.74 2.31 18.64
CA CYS A 100 -1.76 2.47 17.19
C CYS A 100 -2.98 1.78 16.58
N LEU A 101 -3.57 2.41 15.57
CA LEU A 101 -4.60 1.83 14.71
C LEU A 101 -4.01 1.40 13.37
N THR A 102 -4.54 0.30 12.83
CA THR A 102 -4.11 -0.25 11.54
C THR A 102 -5.01 0.25 10.42
N TYR A 103 -4.43 0.98 9.49
CA TYR A 103 -4.99 1.37 8.21
C TYR A 103 -4.15 0.79 7.06
N SER A 104 -4.52 1.15 5.83
CA SER A 104 -3.88 0.65 4.62
C SER A 104 -3.70 1.76 3.61
N TYR A 105 -2.75 1.55 2.71
CA TYR A 105 -2.64 2.30 1.46
C TYR A 105 -2.61 1.31 0.29
N PHE A 106 -3.10 1.73 -0.87
CA PHE A 106 -3.18 0.90 -2.06
C PHE A 106 -3.29 1.77 -3.32
N SER A 107 -3.06 1.18 -4.50
CA SER A 107 -3.34 1.86 -5.77
C SER A 107 -4.84 1.89 -6.07
N HIS A 108 -5.32 3.00 -6.62
CA HIS A 108 -6.75 3.27 -6.87
C HIS A 108 -6.99 3.70 -8.34
N VAL A 109 -6.15 3.24 -9.27
CA VAL A 109 -6.37 3.47 -10.71
C VAL A 109 -7.48 2.56 -11.23
N ASP A 110 -7.40 1.27 -10.88
CA ASP A 110 -8.45 0.27 -11.08
C ASP A 110 -8.39 -0.66 -9.87
N LEU A 111 -9.26 -0.40 -8.88
CA LEU A 111 -9.25 -1.12 -7.60
C LEU A 111 -9.24 -2.64 -7.75
N VAL A 112 -9.96 -3.17 -8.75
CA VAL A 112 -10.05 -4.61 -8.95
C VAL A 112 -8.71 -5.13 -9.43
N LYS A 113 -8.12 -4.52 -10.45
CA LYS A 113 -6.83 -4.98 -11.00
C LYS A 113 -5.68 -4.70 -10.05
N ASP A 114 -5.65 -3.52 -9.44
CA ASP A 114 -4.59 -3.05 -8.55
C ASP A 114 -4.44 -3.94 -7.33
N LEU A 115 -5.54 -4.24 -6.64
CA LEU A 115 -5.52 -5.11 -5.45
C LEU A 115 -5.20 -6.55 -5.82
N ASN A 116 -5.76 -7.08 -6.92
CA ASN A 116 -5.45 -8.43 -7.37
C ASN A 116 -4.01 -8.58 -7.89
N SER A 117 -3.37 -7.49 -8.33
CA SER A 117 -1.93 -7.41 -8.62
C SER A 117 -1.05 -7.23 -7.37
N GLY A 118 -1.63 -7.10 -6.18
CA GLY A 118 -0.91 -6.99 -4.91
C GLY A 118 -0.47 -5.58 -4.53
N LEU A 119 -1.04 -4.52 -5.13
CA LEU A 119 -0.70 -3.13 -4.83
C LEU A 119 -1.36 -2.65 -3.51
N ILE A 120 -0.93 -3.19 -2.38
CA ILE A 120 -1.45 -2.88 -1.05
C ILE A 120 -0.34 -2.91 0.01
N GLY A 121 -0.40 -2.00 0.98
CA GLY A 121 0.47 -1.97 2.15
C GLY A 121 -0.25 -1.45 3.38
N ALA A 122 0.48 -1.43 4.50
CA ALA A 122 -0.08 -1.07 5.81
C ALA A 122 0.39 0.33 6.26
N LEU A 123 -0.53 1.08 6.84
CA LEU A 123 -0.31 2.38 7.45
C LEU A 123 -0.75 2.33 8.90
N LEU A 124 0.17 2.53 9.84
CA LEU A 124 -0.14 2.60 11.26
C LEU A 124 -0.18 4.06 11.71
N VAL A 125 -1.32 4.46 12.26
CA VAL A 125 -1.52 5.77 12.86
C VAL A 125 -1.54 5.63 14.37
N CYS A 126 -0.57 6.25 15.03
CA CYS A 126 -0.30 6.09 16.45
C CYS A 126 -0.59 7.36 17.24
N LYS A 127 -0.88 7.22 18.54
CA LYS A 127 -0.94 8.34 19.48
C LYS A 127 0.45 8.98 19.61
N GLU A 128 0.47 10.29 19.87
CA GLU A 128 1.69 11.06 20.10
C GLU A 128 2.62 10.38 21.13
N GLY A 129 3.89 10.19 20.76
CA GLY A 129 4.93 9.59 21.60
C GLY A 129 4.88 8.07 21.75
N SER A 130 4.01 7.36 21.01
CA SER A 130 3.92 5.88 21.08
C SER A 130 5.10 5.20 20.38
N LEU A 131 5.53 5.69 19.22
CA LEU A 131 6.62 5.09 18.45
C LEU A 131 7.98 5.25 19.16
N ALA A 132 8.16 6.34 19.90
CA ALA A 132 9.35 6.55 20.73
C ALA A 132 9.45 5.52 21.87
N ARG A 133 8.31 5.11 22.45
CA ARG A 133 8.24 4.07 23.48
C ARG A 133 8.43 2.67 22.89
N GLU A 134 7.86 2.42 21.72
CA GLU A 134 7.99 1.13 21.05
C GLU A 134 9.45 0.81 20.68
N ARG A 135 10.19 1.80 20.19
CA ARG A 135 11.64 1.68 19.95
C ARG A 135 12.47 1.38 21.20
N THR A 136 11.97 1.72 22.40
CA THR A 136 12.67 1.45 23.66
C THR A 136 12.27 0.13 24.32
N GLN A 137 11.13 -0.45 23.93
CA GLN A 137 10.61 -1.69 24.50
C GLN A 137 10.79 -2.92 23.60
N ASP A 138 11.25 -2.75 22.35
CA ASP A 138 11.57 -3.83 21.40
C ASP A 138 10.42 -4.83 21.22
N LEU A 139 9.18 -4.33 21.22
CA LEU A 139 7.98 -5.14 21.05
C LEU A 139 7.89 -5.63 19.59
N PRO A 140 7.71 -6.95 19.36
CA PRO A 140 7.60 -7.47 18.01
C PRO A 140 6.24 -7.09 17.40
N GLU A 141 6.26 -6.28 16.35
CA GLU A 141 5.08 -5.86 15.60
C GLU A 141 4.95 -6.70 14.32
N PHE A 142 3.78 -7.32 14.11
CA PHE A 142 3.47 -8.10 12.91
C PHE A 142 2.19 -7.57 12.26
N VAL A 143 2.22 -7.45 10.94
CA VAL A 143 1.04 -7.08 10.14
C VAL A 143 0.59 -8.29 9.32
N LEU A 144 -0.69 -8.61 9.41
CA LEU A 144 -1.32 -9.73 8.71
C LEU A 144 -2.40 -9.20 7.76
N LEU A 145 -2.30 -9.58 6.49
CA LEU A 145 -3.25 -9.34 5.43
C LEU A 145 -3.92 -10.65 5.07
N PHE A 146 -5.18 -10.78 5.46
CA PHE A 146 -6.04 -11.89 5.03
C PHE A 146 -6.70 -11.47 3.72
N ALA A 147 -6.21 -11.99 2.60
CA ALA A 147 -6.67 -11.59 1.27
C ALA A 147 -6.90 -12.79 0.37
N VAL A 148 -7.95 -12.68 -0.45
CA VAL A 148 -8.21 -13.60 -1.56
C VAL A 148 -7.78 -12.89 -2.84
N PHE A 149 -6.69 -13.34 -3.45
CA PHE A 149 -6.18 -12.80 -4.71
C PHE A 149 -6.71 -13.63 -5.88
N ASP A 150 -7.29 -12.98 -6.88
CA ASP A 150 -7.69 -13.60 -8.15
C ASP A 150 -6.74 -13.12 -9.25
N GLU A 151 -5.75 -13.95 -9.60
CA GLU A 151 -4.76 -13.63 -10.65
C GLU A 151 -5.40 -13.51 -12.04
N GLY A 152 -6.62 -14.05 -12.22
CA GLY A 152 -7.40 -13.83 -13.45
C GLY A 152 -7.90 -12.40 -13.62
N LYS A 153 -7.93 -11.62 -12.52
CA LYS A 153 -8.35 -10.21 -12.49
C LYS A 153 -7.18 -9.25 -12.28
N SER A 154 -5.94 -9.75 -12.16
CA SER A 154 -4.77 -8.90 -12.02
C SER A 154 -4.38 -8.25 -13.36
N TRP A 155 -3.54 -7.21 -13.31
CA TRP A 155 -2.97 -6.59 -14.52
C TRP A 155 -2.14 -7.55 -15.38
N HIS A 156 -1.74 -8.70 -14.83
CA HIS A 156 -0.86 -9.67 -15.48
C HIS A 156 -1.62 -10.84 -16.12
N SER A 157 -2.95 -10.82 -16.08
CA SER A 157 -3.83 -11.87 -16.60
C SER A 157 -3.62 -12.17 -18.10
N GLU A 158 -3.44 -11.14 -18.94
CA GLU A 158 -3.27 -11.31 -20.40
C GLU A 158 -1.85 -11.71 -20.83
N THR A 159 -0.81 -11.23 -20.11
CA THR A 159 0.59 -11.57 -20.43
C THR A 159 0.87 -13.07 -20.23
N ASN A 160 0.04 -13.72 -19.43
CA ASN A 160 0.12 -15.14 -19.10
C ASN A 160 -0.62 -16.05 -20.11
N GLU A 161 -1.30 -15.57 -21.14
CA GLU A 161 -1.99 -16.50 -22.07
C GLU A 161 -1.04 -17.45 -22.83
N SER A 162 0.21 -17.03 -23.05
CA SER A 162 1.20 -17.83 -23.78
C SER A 162 1.87 -18.94 -22.96
N SER A 163 1.81 -18.88 -21.62
CA SER A 163 2.42 -19.88 -20.73
C SER A 163 1.41 -20.79 -20.02
N TYR A 164 0.09 -20.55 -20.17
CA TYR A 164 -0.96 -21.18 -19.37
C TYR A 164 -1.91 -22.13 -20.13
N LEU A 165 -1.63 -22.43 -21.41
CA LEU A 165 -2.40 -23.43 -22.17
C LEU A 165 -2.28 -24.88 -21.63
N ALA A 166 -1.54 -25.12 -20.54
CA ALA A 166 -1.40 -26.43 -19.90
C ALA A 166 -2.07 -26.56 -18.51
N SER A 167 -2.67 -25.51 -17.93
CA SER A 167 -3.32 -25.60 -16.61
C SER A 167 -4.73 -25.00 -16.55
N ALA A 168 -5.51 -25.26 -17.60
CA ALA A 168 -6.95 -24.95 -17.67
C ALA A 168 -7.78 -25.74 -16.62
N GLN A 169 -7.52 -25.50 -15.33
CA GLN A 169 -8.32 -25.80 -14.14
C GLN A 169 -7.59 -25.40 -12.83
N ALA A 170 -6.39 -24.80 -12.87
CA ALA A 170 -5.68 -24.37 -11.66
C ALA A 170 -6.36 -23.15 -11.06
N ARG A 171 -6.72 -23.22 -9.78
CA ARG A 171 -7.49 -22.17 -9.05
C ARG A 171 -6.83 -20.80 -9.24
N ARG A 172 -7.50 -19.90 -9.95
CA ARG A 172 -7.08 -18.49 -10.11
C ARG A 172 -7.21 -17.71 -8.81
N GLU A 173 -8.10 -18.17 -7.92
CA GLU A 173 -8.33 -17.61 -6.60
C GLU A 173 -7.44 -18.27 -5.53
N MET A 174 -6.73 -17.42 -4.81
CA MET A 174 -5.75 -17.79 -3.80
C MET A 174 -6.16 -17.20 -2.46
N HIS A 175 -6.57 -18.03 -1.51
CA HIS A 175 -6.86 -17.61 -0.14
C HIS A 175 -5.57 -17.58 0.66
N THR A 176 -5.10 -16.39 1.03
CA THR A 176 -3.75 -16.20 1.57
C THR A 176 -3.72 -15.41 2.88
N VAL A 177 -2.61 -15.56 3.60
CA VAL A 177 -2.17 -14.61 4.63
C VAL A 177 -0.84 -14.03 4.18
N ASN A 178 -0.76 -12.72 3.94
CA ASN A 178 0.41 -12.04 3.37
C ASN A 178 0.90 -12.63 2.02
N GLY A 179 0.02 -13.31 1.27
CA GLY A 179 0.40 -14.03 0.04
C GLY A 179 0.85 -15.48 0.25
N TYR A 180 0.92 -15.95 1.50
CA TYR A 180 1.26 -17.33 1.83
C TYR A 180 0.04 -18.23 1.90
N ILE A 181 0.21 -19.49 1.46
CA ILE A 181 -0.83 -20.53 1.40
C ILE A 181 -0.34 -21.82 2.04
N ASN A 182 -1.24 -22.74 2.40
CA ASN A 182 -0.87 -24.10 2.84
C ASN A 182 0.22 -24.15 3.93
N ARG A 183 0.14 -23.26 4.93
CA ARG A 183 1.09 -23.14 6.06
C ARG A 183 2.51 -22.73 5.63
N SER A 184 2.66 -21.95 4.57
CA SER A 184 3.96 -21.47 4.09
C SER A 184 4.43 -20.14 4.69
N LEU A 185 3.62 -19.50 5.56
CA LEU A 185 4.05 -18.28 6.28
C LEU A 185 5.18 -18.66 7.26
N PRO A 186 6.39 -18.08 7.12
CA PRO A 186 7.57 -18.45 7.90
C PRO A 186 7.57 -17.86 9.31
#